data_AF-A0A239IT58-F1
#
_entry.id   AF-A0A239IT58-F1
#
_cell.length_a   1.000
_cell.length_b   1.000
_cell.length_c   1.000
_cell.angle_alpha   90.00
_cell.angle_beta   90.00
_cell.angle_gamma   90.00
#
_symmetry.space_group_name_H-M   'P 1'
#
loop_
_entity.id
_entity.type
_entity.pdbx_description
1 polymer ?
#
loop_
_entity_poly.entity_id
_entity_poly.type
_entity_poly.pdbx_seq_one_letter_code
_entity_poly.pdbx_strand_id
1 'polypeptide(L)'
;MNSEPSILAELHRTAVESADRLSARRAGANAYFLTLLTALTGLTPTLPLTWPGAALLWAGAQLMCLLWWWQLRTYRQISRGRFDGILALEAQLPTAVFRDEWAARPRRYLELGVAERVVPCAFALLQTVSVVLTLTA
;
A
#
# COMPACT_ATOMS: atom_id res chain seq x y z
N MET A 1 24.12 2.02 -30.52
CA MET A 1 23.51 0.68 -30.53
C MET A 1 22.02 0.89 -30.71
N ASN A 2 21.56 0.94 -31.97
CA ASN A 2 20.15 1.20 -32.28
C ASN A 2 19.39 -0.08 -31.99
N SER A 3 18.79 -0.17 -30.80
CA SER A 3 17.90 -1.26 -30.45
C SER A 3 16.80 -1.37 -31.51
N GLU A 4 16.53 -2.56 -32.03
CA GLU A 4 15.41 -2.75 -32.96
C GLU A 4 14.10 -2.31 -32.30
N PRO A 5 13.20 -1.62 -33.04
CA PRO A 5 11.95 -1.10 -32.48
C PRO A 5 11.06 -2.18 -31.87
N SER A 6 11.19 -3.44 -32.32
CA SER A 6 10.54 -4.62 -31.73
C SER A 6 10.99 -4.89 -30.29
N ILE A 7 12.30 -4.88 -30.04
CA ILE A 7 12.90 -5.14 -28.72
C ILE A 7 12.46 -4.05 -27.73
N LEU A 8 12.42 -2.80 -28.18
CA LEU A 8 12.06 -1.67 -27.34
C LEU A 8 10.59 -1.73 -26.91
N ALA A 9 9.70 -2.12 -27.83
CA ALA A 9 8.29 -2.35 -27.53
C ALA A 9 8.08 -3.54 -26.55
N GLU A 10 8.86 -4.61 -26.69
CA GLU A 10 8.79 -5.78 -25.80
C GLU A 10 9.29 -5.47 -24.39
N LEU A 11 10.38 -4.72 -24.25
CA LEU A 11 10.89 -4.23 -22.97
C LEU A 11 9.87 -3.31 -22.28
N HIS A 12 9.27 -2.39 -23.03
CA HIS A 12 8.21 -1.52 -22.51
C HIS A 12 7.00 -2.33 -22.03
N ARG A 13 6.52 -3.28 -22.84
CA ARG A 13 5.43 -4.18 -22.45
C ARG A 13 5.74 -4.94 -21.17
N THR A 14 6.93 -5.55 -21.08
CA THR A 14 7.36 -6.30 -19.90
C THR A 14 7.43 -5.41 -18.66
N ALA A 15 7.94 -4.18 -18.80
CA ALA A 15 8.00 -3.21 -17.72
C ALA A 15 6.60 -2.86 -17.19
N VAL A 16 5.65 -2.58 -18.09
CA VAL A 16 4.25 -2.29 -17.76
C VAL A 16 3.57 -3.48 -17.07
N GLU A 17 3.69 -4.69 -17.62
CA GLU A 17 3.13 -5.91 -16.99
C GLU A 17 3.72 -6.15 -15.60
N SER A 18 5.02 -5.89 -15.41
CA SER A 18 5.65 -6.01 -14.11
C SER A 18 5.12 -4.98 -13.09
N ALA A 19 4.82 -3.76 -13.54
CA ALA A 19 4.28 -2.69 -12.71
C ALA A 19 2.83 -3.00 -12.29
N ASP A 20 2.02 -3.55 -13.19
CA ASP A 20 0.66 -3.97 -12.89
C ASP A 20 0.63 -5.11 -11.86
N ARG A 21 1.49 -6.14 -12.04
CA ARG A 21 1.65 -7.21 -11.05
C ARG A 21 2.06 -6.70 -9.67
N LEU A 22 2.87 -5.63 -9.60
CA LEU A 22 3.24 -5.00 -8.33
C LEU A 22 2.03 -4.29 -7.68
N SER A 23 1.22 -3.59 -8.48
CA SER A 23 -0.02 -2.97 -8.03
C SER A 23 -0.98 -4.00 -7.42
N ALA A 24 -1.18 -5.13 -8.11
CA ALA A 24 -1.99 -6.24 -7.62
C ALA A 24 -1.46 -6.82 -6.29
N ARG A 25 -0.14 -6.99 -6.17
CA ARG A 25 0.50 -7.45 -4.91
C ARG A 25 0.26 -6.48 -3.75
N ARG A 26 0.34 -5.17 -3.99
CA ARG A 26 0.04 -4.13 -2.98
C ARG A 26 -1.41 -4.21 -2.53
N ALA A 27 -2.35 -4.38 -3.46
CA ALA A 27 -3.77 -4.54 -3.12
C ALA A 27 -4.02 -5.77 -2.23
N GLY A 28 -3.40 -6.92 -2.56
CA GLY A 28 -3.47 -8.13 -1.74
C GLY A 28 -2.89 -7.95 -0.33
N ALA A 29 -1.72 -7.31 -0.21
CA ALA A 29 -1.11 -7.01 1.10
C ALA A 29 -2.00 -6.07 1.95
N ASN A 30 -2.60 -5.05 1.32
CA ASN A 30 -3.52 -4.15 2.00
C ASN A 30 -4.78 -4.87 2.50
N ALA A 31 -5.36 -5.75 1.68
CA ALA A 31 -6.53 -6.55 2.07
C ALA A 31 -6.22 -7.49 3.25
N TYR A 32 -5.02 -8.08 3.29
CA TYR A 32 -4.56 -8.90 4.41
C TYR A 32 -4.54 -8.11 5.73
N PHE A 33 -3.85 -6.97 5.78
CA PHE A 33 -3.78 -6.16 6.99
C PHE A 33 -5.15 -5.63 7.42
N LEU A 34 -5.96 -5.18 6.45
CA LEU A 34 -7.31 -4.70 6.71
C LEU A 34 -8.16 -5.78 7.37
N THR A 35 -8.15 -6.99 6.83
CA THR A 35 -8.92 -8.13 7.35
C THR A 35 -8.45 -8.50 8.76
N LEU A 36 -7.14 -8.65 8.96
CA LEU A 36 -6.57 -9.05 10.24
C LEU A 36 -6.84 -8.02 11.34
N LEU A 37 -6.61 -6.73 11.06
CA LEU A 37 -6.83 -5.66 12.03
C LEU A 37 -8.31 -5.43 12.30
N THR A 38 -9.18 -5.55 11.29
CA THR A 38 -10.64 -5.47 11.52
C THR A 38 -11.13 -6.58 12.44
N ALA A 39 -10.71 -7.83 12.20
CA ALA A 39 -11.06 -8.95 13.06
C ALA A 39 -10.52 -8.75 14.48
N LEU A 40 -9.24 -8.36 14.62
CA LEU A 40 -8.60 -8.13 15.91
C LEU A 40 -9.31 -7.03 16.70
N THR A 41 -9.55 -5.88 16.09
CA THR A 41 -10.21 -4.74 16.73
C THR A 41 -11.67 -5.01 17.08
N GLY A 42 -12.40 -5.73 16.22
CA GLY A 42 -13.79 -6.10 16.45
C GLY A 42 -13.99 -7.16 17.54
N LEU A 43 -13.05 -8.11 17.67
CA LEU A 43 -13.14 -9.18 18.66
C LEU A 43 -12.59 -8.80 20.03
N THR A 44 -11.69 -7.81 20.12
CA THR A 44 -11.04 -7.37 21.36
C THR A 44 -12.04 -7.11 22.51
N PRO A 45 -13.19 -6.44 22.31
CA PRO A 45 -14.18 -6.21 23.38
C PRO A 45 -14.85 -7.48 23.93
N THR A 46 -14.84 -8.59 23.19
CA THR A 46 -15.51 -9.85 23.58
C THR A 46 -14.59 -10.81 24.34
N LEU A 47 -13.29 -10.52 24.41
CA LEU A 47 -12.31 -11.40 25.02
C LEU A 47 -12.17 -11.09 26.52
N PRO A 48 -12.14 -12.10 27.40
CA PRO A 48 -11.89 -11.92 28.83
C PRO A 48 -10.39 -11.67 29.07
N LEU A 49 -9.92 -10.47 28.76
CA LEU A 49 -8.51 -10.11 28.80
C LEU A 49 -8.10 -9.63 30.20
N THR A 50 -7.01 -10.19 30.73
CA THR A 50 -6.27 -9.59 31.84
C THR A 50 -5.37 -8.48 31.33
N TRP A 51 -4.90 -7.58 32.21
CA TRP A 51 -4.01 -6.48 31.82
C TRP A 51 -2.78 -6.92 31.00
N PRO A 52 -2.03 -7.99 31.36
CA PRO A 52 -0.92 -8.47 30.53
C PRO A 52 -1.36 -8.96 29.14
N GLY A 53 -2.49 -9.66 29.07
CA GLY A 53 -3.06 -10.15 27.81
C GLY A 53 -3.51 -9.01 26.89
N ALA A 54 -4.17 -8.01 27.46
CA ALA A 54 -4.57 -6.79 26.77
C ALA A 54 -3.37 -5.99 26.25
N ALA A 55 -2.32 -5.85 27.06
CA ALA A 55 -1.08 -5.16 26.67
C ALA A 55 -0.36 -5.88 25.52
N LEU A 56 -0.28 -7.22 25.57
CA LEU A 56 0.32 -8.02 24.49
C LEU A 56 -0.48 -7.91 23.19
N LEU A 57 -1.81 -8.01 23.27
CA LEU A 57 -2.72 -7.86 22.13
C LEU A 57 -2.58 -6.48 21.48
N TRP A 58 -2.57 -5.44 22.31
CA TRP A 58 -2.36 -4.06 21.88
C TRP A 58 -1.00 -3.90 21.18
N ALA A 59 0.09 -4.36 21.81
CA ALA A 59 1.43 -4.26 21.24
C ALA A 59 1.54 -4.99 19.88
N GLY A 60 0.95 -6.18 19.77
CA GLY A 60 0.88 -6.92 18.51
C GLY A 60 0.15 -6.16 17.41
N ALA A 61 -1.00 -5.56 17.73
CA ALA A 61 -1.75 -4.73 16.78
C ALA A 61 -0.99 -3.47 16.34
N GLN A 62 -0.31 -2.78 17.27
CA GLN A 62 0.52 -1.62 16.94
C GLN A 62 1.68 -2.02 16.02
N LEU A 63 2.34 -3.13 16.30
CA LEU A 63 3.40 -3.67 15.44
C LEU A 63 2.88 -3.97 14.02
N MET A 64 1.69 -4.57 13.90
CA MET A 64 1.05 -4.82 12.61
C MET A 64 0.73 -3.51 11.86
N CYS A 65 0.23 -2.49 12.56
CA CYS A 65 -0.01 -1.17 11.96
C CYS A 65 1.29 -0.50 11.47
N LEU A 66 2.37 -0.62 12.23
CA LEU A 66 3.70 -0.11 11.86
C LEU A 66 4.25 -0.84 10.62
N LEU A 67 4.14 -2.17 10.59
CA LEU A 67 4.56 -2.99 9.44
C LEU A 67 3.75 -2.65 8.20
N TRP A 68 2.43 -2.50 8.32
CA TRP A 68 1.58 -2.09 7.22
C TRP A 68 1.98 -0.71 6.68
N TRP A 69 2.21 0.24 7.58
CA TRP A 69 2.65 1.58 7.22
C TRP A 69 4.01 1.57 6.49
N TRP A 70 4.97 0.77 6.96
CA TRP A 70 6.25 0.58 6.26
C TRP A 70 6.02 -0.02 4.87
N GLN A 71 5.27 -1.11 4.78
CA GLN A 71 4.96 -1.78 3.52
C GLN A 71 4.41 -0.79 2.47
N LEU A 72 3.48 0.08 2.87
CA LEU A 72 2.93 1.15 2.03
C LEU A 72 3.96 2.18 1.56
N ARG A 73 4.94 2.53 2.41
CA ARG A 73 6.04 3.44 2.03
C ARG A 73 6.96 2.77 1.01
N THR A 74 7.36 1.53 1.26
CA THR A 74 8.24 0.76 0.37
C THR A 74 7.62 0.59 -1.01
N TYR A 75 6.35 0.18 -1.08
CA TYR A 75 5.67 0.03 -2.37
C TYR A 75 5.60 1.34 -3.15
N ARG A 76 5.38 2.47 -2.48
CA ARG A 76 5.37 3.78 -3.15
C ARG A 76 6.73 4.16 -3.72
N GLN A 77 7.82 3.90 -3.00
CA GLN A 77 9.17 4.17 -3.48
C GLN A 77 9.50 3.32 -4.72
N ILE A 78 9.22 2.02 -4.66
CA ILE A 78 9.47 1.10 -5.78
C ILE A 78 8.60 1.46 -6.99
N SER A 79 7.32 1.78 -6.76
CA SER A 79 6.40 2.14 -7.85
C SER A 79 6.83 3.40 -8.58
N ARG A 80 7.35 4.41 -7.85
CA ARG A 80 7.92 5.62 -8.45
C ARG A 80 9.10 5.29 -9.36
N GLY A 81 10.08 4.55 -8.85
CA GLY A 81 11.26 4.18 -9.66
C GLY A 81 10.92 3.34 -10.90
N ARG A 82 9.93 2.43 -10.80
CA ARG A 82 9.46 1.67 -11.97
C ARG A 82 8.75 2.55 -13.00
N PHE A 83 7.94 3.51 -12.54
CA PHE A 83 7.27 4.45 -13.43
C PHE A 83 8.28 5.33 -14.18
N ASP A 84 9.30 5.82 -13.48
CA ASP A 84 10.40 6.58 -14.10
C ASP A 84 11.11 5.74 -15.19
N GLY A 85 11.32 4.45 -14.93
CA GLY A 85 11.88 3.51 -15.92
C GLY A 85 10.97 3.31 -17.15
N ILE A 86 9.66 3.19 -16.96
CA ILE A 86 8.68 3.12 -18.07
C ILE A 86 8.73 4.40 -18.90
N LEU A 87 8.71 5.57 -18.25
CA LEU A 87 8.77 6.87 -18.94
C LEU A 87 10.09 7.07 -19.71
N ALA A 88 11.20 6.53 -19.22
CA ALA A 88 12.50 6.58 -19.88
C ALA A 88 12.56 5.67 -21.12
N LEU A 89 11.92 4.50 -21.07
CA LEU A 89 11.75 3.62 -22.24
C LEU A 89 10.81 4.26 -23.27
N GLU A 90 9.72 4.83 -22.78
CA GLU A 90 8.70 5.47 -23.62
C GLU A 90 9.22 6.70 -24.37
N ALA A 91 10.25 7.38 -23.84
CA ALA A 91 10.94 8.46 -24.55
C ALA A 91 11.56 8.06 -25.90
N GLN A 92 11.78 6.76 -26.10
CA GLN A 92 12.38 6.18 -27.31
C GLN A 92 11.32 5.54 -28.23
N LEU A 93 10.06 5.51 -27.82
CA LEU A 93 8.95 5.00 -28.61
C LEU A 93 8.31 6.12 -29.44
N PRO A 94 7.62 5.79 -30.56
CA PRO A 94 6.93 6.78 -31.39
C PRO A 94 5.79 7.51 -30.67
N THR A 95 5.23 6.89 -29.63
CA THR A 95 4.10 7.41 -28.86
C THR A 95 4.36 7.29 -27.37
N ALA A 96 3.90 8.27 -26.60
CA ALA A 96 4.16 8.37 -25.16
C ALA A 96 2.87 8.43 -24.33
N VAL A 97 2.12 7.34 -24.36
CA VAL A 97 0.82 7.19 -23.70
C VAL A 97 0.88 7.48 -22.19
N PHE A 98 1.82 6.88 -21.46
CA PHE A 98 1.91 7.04 -20.00
C PHE A 98 2.38 8.44 -19.62
N ARG A 99 3.29 9.03 -20.40
CA ARG A 99 3.71 10.42 -20.22
C ARG A 99 2.55 11.39 -20.42
N ASP A 100 1.76 11.19 -21.47
CA ASP A 100 0.60 12.03 -21.79
C ASP A 100 -0.48 11.89 -20.72
N GLU A 101 -0.76 10.67 -20.26
CA GLU A 101 -1.69 10.40 -19.16
C GLU A 101 -1.24 11.07 -17.85
N TRP A 102 0.05 10.99 -17.53
CA TRP A 102 0.60 11.63 -16.34
C TRP A 102 0.51 13.16 -16.40
N ALA A 103 0.72 13.76 -17.58
CA ALA A 103 0.58 15.20 -17.79
C ALA A 103 -0.88 15.67 -17.71
N ALA A 104 -1.83 14.85 -18.16
CA ALA A 104 -3.26 15.14 -18.12
C ALA A 104 -3.91 14.90 -16.74
N ARG A 105 -3.19 14.30 -15.78
CA ARG A 105 -3.73 13.96 -14.46
C ARG A 105 -4.26 15.20 -13.71
N PRO A 106 -5.47 15.15 -13.13
CA PRO A 106 -5.99 16.24 -12.29
C PRO A 106 -5.10 16.49 -11.07
N ARG A 107 -4.74 17.76 -10.81
CA ARG A 107 -3.99 18.16 -9.59
C ARG A 107 -4.72 17.80 -8.28
N ARG A 108 -6.05 17.64 -8.33
CA ARG A 108 -6.92 17.28 -7.21
C ARG A 108 -7.13 15.78 -7.02
N TYR A 109 -6.45 14.93 -7.78
CA TYR A 109 -6.45 13.50 -7.49
C TYR A 109 -5.82 13.32 -6.10
N LEU A 110 -6.67 13.20 -5.08
CA LEU A 110 -6.29 12.72 -3.75
C LEU A 110 -5.44 11.50 -4.02
N GLU A 111 -4.14 11.62 -3.77
CA GLU A 111 -3.25 10.48 -3.95
C GLU A 111 -3.86 9.37 -3.10
N LEU A 112 -4.26 8.25 -3.71
CA LEU A 112 -4.66 7.06 -2.94
C LEU A 112 -3.66 6.79 -1.80
N GLY A 113 -2.40 7.18 -1.99
CA GLY A 113 -1.34 7.13 -0.99
C GLY A 113 -1.51 8.00 0.27
N VAL A 114 -2.41 9.00 0.32
CA VAL A 114 -2.77 9.72 1.56
C VAL A 114 -3.84 8.94 2.31
N ALA A 115 -4.91 8.52 1.62
CA ALA A 115 -5.95 7.68 2.20
C ALA A 115 -5.36 6.38 2.77
N GLU A 116 -4.49 5.69 2.01
CA GLU A 116 -3.83 4.47 2.46
C GLU A 116 -2.92 4.67 3.68
N ARG A 117 -2.36 5.87 3.88
CA ARG A 117 -1.56 6.19 5.07
C ARG A 117 -2.44 6.37 6.31
N VAL A 118 -3.61 6.98 6.16
CA VAL A 118 -4.51 7.23 7.29
C VAL A 118 -5.04 5.91 7.88
N VAL A 119 -5.20 4.86 7.07
CA VAL A 119 -5.81 3.61 7.51
C VAL A 119 -5.03 2.90 8.65
N PRO A 120 -3.72 2.63 8.57
CA PRO A 120 -2.97 2.07 9.69
C PRO A 120 -3.08 2.90 10.98
N CYS A 121 -3.05 4.23 10.86
CA CYS A 121 -3.18 5.12 12.03
C CYS A 121 -4.59 5.04 12.64
N ALA A 122 -5.63 4.93 11.80
CA ALA A 122 -7.00 4.74 12.26
C ALA A 122 -7.15 3.42 13.02
N PHE A 123 -6.60 2.31 12.52
CA PHE A 123 -6.63 1.03 13.23
C PHE A 123 -5.82 1.05 14.53
N ALA A 124 -4.65 1.70 14.54
CA ALA A 124 -3.87 1.89 15.75
C ALA A 124 -4.68 2.61 16.85
N LEU A 125 -5.41 3.66 16.48
CA LEU A 125 -6.30 4.40 17.38
C LEU A 125 -7.48 3.54 17.83
N LEU A 126 -8.21 2.94 16.87
CA LEU A 126 -9.38 2.11 17.17
C LEU A 126 -9.03 0.95 18.09
N GLN A 127 -7.92 0.26 17.85
CA GLN A 127 -7.46 -0.81 18.74
C GLN A 127 -7.15 -0.29 20.15
N THR A 128 -6.55 0.89 20.26
CA THR A 128 -6.27 1.51 21.57
C THR A 128 -7.56 1.77 22.32
N VAL A 129 -8.56 2.34 21.64
CA VAL A 129 -9.90 2.57 22.20
C VAL A 129 -10.56 1.25 22.62
N SER A 130 -10.55 0.23 21.76
CA SER A 130 -11.12 -1.09 22.08
C SER A 130 -10.49 -1.70 23.33
N VAL A 131 -9.15 -1.67 23.46
CA VAL A 131 -8.45 -2.23 24.62
C VAL A 131 -8.77 -1.47 25.91
N VAL A 132 -8.80 -0.13 25.85
CA VAL A 132 -9.15 0.70 27.02
C VAL A 132 -10.57 0.40 27.48
N LEU A 133 -11.53 0.32 26.56
CA LEU A 133 -12.92 -0.01 26.87
C LEU A 133 -13.03 -1.39 27.54
N THR A 134 -12.35 -2.42 27.01
CA THR A 134 -12.35 -3.76 27.59
C THR A 134 -11.78 -3.81 29.01
N LEU A 135 -10.77 -2.99 29.33
CA LEU A 135 -10.17 -2.96 30.68
C LEU A 135 -10.99 -2.14 31.69
N THR A 136 -11.86 -1.26 31.22
CA THR A 136 -12.75 -0.42 32.07
C THR A 136 -14.14 -1.00 32.29
N ALA A 137 -14.54 -1.99 31.48
CA ALA A 137 -15.82 -2.68 31.57
C ALA A 137 -15.73 -3.88 32.53
#